data_AF-A0A6A6XJV1-F1
#
_entry.id   AF-A0A6A6XJV1-F1
#
_cell.length_a   1.000
_cell.length_b   1.000
_cell.length_c   1.000
_cell.angle_alpha   90.00
_cell.angle_beta   90.00
_cell.angle_gamma   90.00
#
_symmetry.space_group_name_H-M   'P 1'
#
loop_
_entity.id
_entity.type
_entity.pdbx_description
1 polymer ?
#
loop_
_entity_poly.entity_id
_entity_poly.type
_entity_poly.pdbx_seq_one_letter_code
_entity_poly.pdbx_strand_id
1 'polypeptide(L)'
;MSHTALEQPSVQIHLSNSTDSAQLQSTKILLPQSLGDEFNSYPKLSREQCEHLRHFHNIAFQLDGDFGFMGAQEPGQEWDTAYRYQLSAMAYAAGAAHYHHLPVMRSMFKSLMYKLIEKMLRREVWGYWYLTSQSGIRIDPDLKELRKPWADPVCKENIMYSGHLLLMSSLFLMLFNDNSFDKPNAIVFN
;
A
#
# COMPACT_ATOMS: atom_id res chain seq x y z
N MET A 1 -30.98 70.61 33.34
CA MET A 1 -31.90 70.04 32.34
C MET A 1 -31.04 69.51 31.22
N SER A 2 -31.04 68.27 30.77
CA SER A 2 -31.58 66.96 31.12
C SER A 2 -31.11 66.08 29.94
N HIS A 3 -30.93 64.77 30.15
CA HIS A 3 -30.61 63.73 29.14
C HIS A 3 -29.12 63.57 28.78
N THR A 4 -28.51 62.39 28.71
CA THR A 4 -28.84 61.00 29.08
C THR A 4 -27.48 60.27 28.96
N ALA A 5 -26.99 59.62 30.02
CA ALA A 5 -25.84 58.70 29.93
C ALA A 5 -26.37 57.27 30.13
N LEU A 6 -26.12 56.43 29.13
CA LEU A 6 -26.50 55.01 29.11
C LEU A 6 -25.50 54.21 29.94
N GLU A 7 -25.88 53.83 31.16
CA GLU A 7 -25.23 52.73 31.90
C GLU A 7 -26.05 51.45 31.70
N GLN A 8 -25.43 50.44 31.09
CA GLN A 8 -26.00 49.11 30.94
C GLN A 8 -25.92 48.34 32.27
N PRO A 9 -26.98 47.66 32.73
CA PRO A 9 -26.91 46.80 33.89
C PRO A 9 -26.29 45.44 33.54
N SER A 10 -25.36 45.03 34.41
CA SER A 10 -24.63 43.77 34.42
C SER A 10 -25.53 42.54 34.44
N VAL A 11 -25.38 41.64 33.47
CA VAL A 11 -25.93 40.28 33.54
C VAL A 11 -24.81 39.35 34.01
N GLN A 12 -24.86 38.94 35.28
CA GLN A 12 -24.08 37.82 35.78
C GLN A 12 -24.65 36.52 35.19
N ILE A 13 -23.91 35.90 34.28
CA ILE A 13 -24.23 34.56 33.76
C ILE A 13 -23.67 33.56 34.76
N HIS A 14 -24.55 32.97 35.57
CA HIS A 14 -24.23 31.81 36.39
C HIS A 14 -24.12 30.58 35.47
N LEU A 15 -22.90 30.12 35.21
CA LEU A 15 -22.66 28.85 34.52
C LEU A 15 -22.99 27.70 35.48
N SER A 16 -24.22 27.20 35.39
CA SER A 16 -24.62 25.94 36.00
C SER A 16 -23.98 24.78 35.23
N ASN A 17 -23.04 24.08 35.87
CA ASN A 17 -22.55 22.79 35.42
C ASN A 17 -23.67 21.75 35.50
N SER A 18 -24.21 21.32 34.36
CA SER A 18 -24.91 20.03 34.28
C SER A 18 -25.00 19.52 32.84
N THR A 19 -24.40 18.35 32.65
CA THR A 19 -24.87 17.19 31.85
C THR A 19 -25.08 17.38 30.35
N ASP A 20 -24.20 16.80 29.53
CA ASP A 20 -24.48 15.50 28.89
C ASP A 20 -23.33 15.11 27.96
N SER A 21 -22.35 14.39 28.51
CA SER A 21 -21.40 13.62 27.72
C SER A 21 -22.15 12.44 27.11
N ALA A 22 -22.60 12.60 25.86
CA ALA A 22 -23.11 11.51 25.04
C ALA A 22 -22.05 10.40 24.96
N GLN A 23 -22.21 9.37 25.81
CA GLN A 23 -21.47 8.13 25.70
C GLN A 23 -21.90 7.45 24.40
N LEU A 24 -21.02 7.47 23.40
CA LEU A 24 -21.06 6.55 22.27
C LEU A 24 -20.94 5.12 22.83
N GLN A 25 -22.08 4.50 23.12
CA GLN A 25 -22.14 3.08 23.45
C GLN A 25 -21.70 2.30 22.22
N SER A 26 -20.44 1.86 22.24
CA SER A 26 -19.92 0.85 21.32
C SER A 26 -20.81 -0.38 21.42
N THR A 27 -21.68 -0.57 20.44
CA THR A 27 -22.53 -1.75 20.33
C THR A 27 -21.59 -2.92 20.05
N LYS A 28 -21.17 -3.63 21.10
CA LYS A 28 -20.49 -4.92 20.97
C LYS A 28 -21.48 -5.84 20.26
N ILE A 29 -21.28 -6.03 18.96
CA ILE A 29 -21.91 -7.12 18.22
C ILE A 29 -21.38 -8.40 18.87
N LEU A 30 -22.15 -8.94 19.81
CA LEU A 30 -21.84 -10.20 20.46
C LEU A 30 -22.14 -11.29 19.45
N LEU A 31 -21.09 -11.84 18.84
CA LEU A 31 -21.18 -13.10 18.11
C LEU A 31 -21.81 -14.15 19.05
N PRO A 32 -22.66 -15.06 18.54
CA PRO A 32 -23.14 -16.19 19.33
C PRO A 32 -21.95 -16.89 20.00
N GLN A 33 -22.04 -17.17 21.32
CA GLN A 33 -20.90 -17.69 22.10
C GLN A 33 -20.26 -18.93 21.46
N SER A 34 -21.08 -19.83 20.89
CA SER A 34 -20.63 -21.03 20.17
C SER A 34 -19.72 -20.72 18.98
N LEU A 35 -19.94 -19.59 18.30
CA LEU A 35 -19.14 -19.15 17.18
C LEU A 35 -17.81 -18.52 17.65
N GLY A 36 -17.84 -17.81 18.78
CA GLY A 36 -16.65 -17.20 19.38
C GLY A 36 -15.60 -18.22 19.81
N ASP A 37 -16.03 -19.34 20.39
CA ASP A 37 -15.13 -20.41 20.86
C ASP A 37 -14.49 -21.19 19.70
N GLU A 38 -15.23 -21.41 18.61
CA GLU A 38 -14.72 -22.06 17.39
C GLU A 38 -13.57 -21.25 16.76
N PHE A 39 -13.72 -19.92 16.67
CA PHE A 39 -12.70 -19.04 16.09
C PHE A 39 -11.49 -18.77 16.99
N ASN A 40 -11.56 -19.09 18.29
CA ASN A 40 -10.42 -18.96 19.19
C ASN A 40 -9.37 -20.07 18.98
N SER A 41 -9.77 -21.20 18.37
CA SER A 41 -8.86 -22.30 18.06
C SER A 41 -7.90 -22.01 16.91
N TYR A 42 -8.20 -21.02 16.07
CA TYR A 42 -7.39 -20.65 14.92
C TYR A 42 -6.36 -19.56 15.28
N PRO A 43 -5.11 -19.68 14.81
CA PRO A 43 -4.09 -18.66 15.05
C PRO A 43 -4.49 -17.34 14.39
N LYS A 44 -4.74 -16.33 15.21
CA LYS A 44 -5.03 -14.96 14.78
C LYS A 44 -3.72 -14.27 14.43
N LEU A 45 -3.81 -13.28 13.54
CA LEU A 45 -2.68 -12.39 13.29
C LEU A 45 -2.31 -11.65 14.58
N SER A 46 -1.01 -11.47 14.80
CA SER A 46 -0.50 -10.59 15.85
C SER A 46 -0.90 -9.15 15.56
N ARG A 47 -0.83 -8.30 16.58
CA ARG A 47 -1.09 -6.87 16.42
C ARG A 47 -0.16 -6.25 15.37
N GLU A 48 1.12 -6.59 15.41
CA GLU A 48 2.15 -6.10 14.49
C GLU A 48 1.88 -6.56 13.05
N GLN A 49 1.44 -7.80 12.86
CA GLN A 49 1.03 -8.29 11.53
C GLN A 49 -0.17 -7.52 10.99
N CYS A 50 -1.17 -7.22 11.84
CA CYS A 50 -2.32 -6.40 11.45
C CYS A 50 -1.89 -4.97 11.11
N GLU A 51 -0.95 -4.39 11.88
CA GLU A 51 -0.41 -3.06 11.65
C GLU A 51 0.39 -3.00 10.34
N HIS A 52 1.15 -4.04 9.97
CA HIS A 52 1.79 -4.14 8.66
C HIS A 52 0.77 -4.16 7.53
N LEU A 53 -0.29 -4.97 7.61
CA LEU A 53 -1.34 -4.99 6.59
C LEU A 53 -2.03 -3.64 6.44
N ARG A 54 -2.30 -2.95 7.56
CA ARG A 54 -2.83 -1.59 7.54
C ARG A 54 -1.85 -0.61 6.90
N HIS A 55 -0.56 -0.74 7.19
CA HIS A 55 0.47 0.09 6.58
C HIS A 55 0.57 -0.14 5.06
N PHE A 56 0.47 -1.39 4.60
CA PHE A 56 0.42 -1.70 3.17
C PHE A 56 -0.77 -1.03 2.49
N HIS A 57 -1.95 -1.04 3.13
CA HIS A 57 -3.11 -0.29 2.65
C HIS A 57 -2.86 1.22 2.58
N ASN A 58 -2.27 1.80 3.62
CA ASN A 58 -1.98 3.23 3.61
C ASN A 58 -1.05 3.62 2.45
N ILE A 59 -0.02 2.82 2.18
CA ILE A 59 0.91 3.05 1.06
C ILE A 59 0.21 2.82 -0.28
N ALA A 60 -0.45 1.68 -0.48
CA ALA A 60 -1.02 1.31 -1.77
C ALA A 60 -2.08 2.30 -2.27
N PHE A 61 -2.77 2.99 -1.36
CA PHE A 61 -3.83 3.95 -1.66
C PHE A 61 -3.39 5.43 -1.61
N GLN A 62 -2.10 5.70 -1.44
CA GLN A 62 -1.54 7.03 -1.70
C GLN A 62 -1.73 7.42 -3.17
N LEU A 63 -1.71 8.74 -3.43
CA LEU A 63 -1.79 9.28 -4.80
C LEU A 63 -0.73 8.66 -5.71
N ASP A 64 -1.02 8.66 -7.01
CA ASP A 64 -0.05 8.25 -8.02
C ASP A 64 1.19 9.13 -7.97
N GLY A 65 2.37 8.52 -7.99
CA GLY A 65 3.65 9.22 -7.84
C GLY A 65 4.01 9.57 -6.38
N ASP A 66 3.09 9.38 -5.42
CA ASP A 66 3.41 9.47 -4.01
C ASP A 66 3.91 8.12 -3.48
N PHE A 67 5.10 8.18 -2.87
CA PHE A 67 5.83 7.08 -2.25
C PHE A 67 6.22 7.46 -0.80
N GLY A 68 5.48 8.36 -0.17
CA GLY A 68 5.67 8.72 1.23
C GLY A 68 5.69 7.49 2.13
N PHE A 69 6.60 7.46 3.09
CA PHE A 69 6.87 6.30 3.96
C PHE A 69 7.51 5.09 3.27
N MET A 70 7.76 5.14 1.97
CA MET A 70 8.66 4.23 1.28
C MET A 70 10.05 4.88 1.24
N GLY A 71 10.90 4.50 2.19
CA GLY A 71 12.28 4.97 2.23
C GLY A 71 13.12 4.21 1.21
N ALA A 72 13.41 4.82 0.06
CA ALA A 72 14.47 4.34 -0.82
C ALA A 72 15.77 5.04 -0.44
N GLN A 73 16.84 4.28 -0.23
CA GLN A 73 18.13 4.83 0.18
C GLN A 73 18.76 5.68 -0.92
N GLU A 74 18.41 5.44 -2.19
CA GLU A 74 19.06 6.06 -3.34
C GLU A 74 18.05 6.62 -4.36
N PRO A 75 18.30 7.84 -4.91
CA PRO A 75 17.47 8.44 -5.95
C PRO A 75 17.31 7.57 -7.20
N GLY A 76 18.31 6.74 -7.50
CA GLY A 76 18.38 5.93 -8.71
C GLY A 76 17.66 4.57 -8.63
N GLN A 77 17.15 4.14 -7.47
CA GLN A 77 16.41 2.87 -7.34
C GLN A 77 17.18 1.61 -7.79
N GLU A 78 18.51 1.59 -7.92
CA GLU A 78 19.24 0.43 -8.46
C GLU A 78 19.43 -0.70 -7.43
N TRP A 79 19.34 -0.38 -6.13
CA TRP A 79 19.74 -1.26 -5.04
C TRP A 79 18.57 -1.91 -4.29
N ASP A 80 18.90 -2.64 -3.23
CA ASP A 80 18.04 -3.50 -2.42
C ASP A 80 16.90 -2.79 -1.67
N THR A 81 17.03 -1.49 -1.42
CA THR A 81 15.96 -0.67 -0.80
C THR A 81 14.99 -0.06 -1.81
N ALA A 82 15.12 -0.37 -3.11
CA ALA A 82 14.26 0.18 -4.15
C ALA A 82 12.78 -0.20 -3.99
N TYR A 83 11.89 0.64 -4.54
CA TYR A 83 10.44 0.47 -4.47
C TYR A 83 9.96 -0.88 -5.00
N ARG A 84 10.61 -1.44 -6.03
CA ARG A 84 10.23 -2.75 -6.60
C ARG A 84 10.31 -3.88 -5.56
N TYR A 85 11.24 -3.81 -4.62
CA TYR A 85 11.42 -4.81 -3.58
C TYR A 85 10.43 -4.60 -2.43
N GLN A 86 10.16 -3.35 -2.08
CA GLN A 86 9.18 -3.01 -1.05
C GLN A 86 7.77 -3.42 -1.50
N LEU A 87 7.36 -3.05 -2.72
CA LEU A 87 6.05 -3.39 -3.28
C LEU A 87 5.86 -4.90 -3.42
N SER A 88 6.87 -5.61 -3.91
CA SER A 88 6.80 -7.06 -4.05
C SER A 88 6.71 -7.76 -2.70
N ALA A 89 7.50 -7.34 -1.71
CA ALA A 89 7.42 -7.85 -0.34
C ALA A 89 6.02 -7.63 0.27
N MET A 90 5.43 -6.44 0.09
CA MET A 90 4.06 -6.15 0.54
C MET A 90 3.04 -7.06 -0.12
N ALA A 91 3.15 -7.28 -1.43
CA ALA A 91 2.23 -8.14 -2.17
C ALA A 91 2.34 -9.61 -1.73
N TYR A 92 3.56 -10.09 -1.47
CA TYR A 92 3.78 -11.48 -1.02
C TYR A 92 3.26 -11.69 0.40
N ALA A 93 3.54 -10.74 1.31
CA ALA A 93 3.02 -10.77 2.67
C ALA A 93 1.49 -10.68 2.69
N ALA A 94 0.89 -9.81 1.87
CA ALA A 94 -0.56 -9.72 1.73
C ALA A 94 -1.18 -11.01 1.17
N GLY A 95 -0.56 -11.61 0.14
CA GLY A 95 -0.99 -12.88 -0.43
C GLY A 95 -0.95 -14.03 0.58
N ALA A 96 0.15 -14.13 1.35
CA ALA A 96 0.31 -15.12 2.41
C ALA A 96 -0.72 -14.92 3.53
N ALA A 97 -0.93 -13.67 3.97
CA ALA A 97 -1.92 -13.34 4.98
C ALA A 97 -3.35 -13.70 4.54
N HIS A 98 -3.72 -13.38 3.29
CA HIS A 98 -5.00 -13.78 2.72
C HIS A 98 -5.15 -15.31 2.70
N TYR A 99 -4.18 -16.01 2.14
CA TYR A 99 -4.29 -17.46 1.91
C TYR A 99 -4.33 -18.26 3.22
N HIS A 100 -3.48 -17.92 4.20
CA HIS A 100 -3.33 -18.71 5.41
C HIS A 100 -4.19 -18.25 6.60
N HIS A 101 -4.53 -16.96 6.68
CA HIS A 101 -5.14 -16.40 7.90
C HIS A 101 -6.48 -15.70 7.66
N LEU A 102 -6.67 -15.04 6.51
CA LEU A 102 -7.82 -14.18 6.25
C LEU A 102 -8.52 -14.47 4.89
N PRO A 103 -8.86 -15.73 4.56
CA PRO A 103 -9.43 -16.06 3.25
C PRO A 103 -10.82 -15.46 3.03
N VAL A 104 -11.56 -15.17 4.10
CA VAL A 104 -12.89 -14.54 4.04
C VAL A 104 -12.79 -13.06 3.63
N MET A 105 -11.64 -12.41 3.86
CA MET A 105 -11.43 -10.98 3.55
C MET A 105 -11.04 -10.71 2.09
N ARG A 106 -11.52 -11.55 1.16
CA ARG A 106 -11.15 -11.54 -0.27
C ARG A 106 -11.15 -10.15 -0.90
N SER A 107 -12.23 -9.39 -0.76
CA SER A 107 -12.38 -8.09 -1.44
C SER A 107 -11.36 -7.04 -0.99
N MET A 108 -10.99 -7.07 0.30
CA MET A 108 -9.98 -6.17 0.87
C MET A 108 -8.61 -6.45 0.25
N PHE A 109 -8.17 -7.72 0.28
CA PHE A 109 -6.88 -8.13 -0.25
C PHE A 109 -6.80 -8.03 -1.78
N LYS A 110 -7.90 -8.31 -2.49
CA LYS A 110 -7.98 -8.12 -3.94
C LYS A 110 -7.69 -6.65 -4.28
N SER A 111 -8.35 -5.73 -3.60
CA SER A 111 -8.16 -4.29 -3.83
C SER A 111 -6.73 -3.84 -3.48
N LEU A 112 -6.18 -4.34 -2.36
CA LEU A 112 -4.79 -4.07 -1.97
C LEU A 112 -3.78 -4.54 -3.02
N MET A 113 -3.85 -5.81 -3.41
CA MET A 113 -2.90 -6.38 -4.37
C MET A 113 -3.02 -5.74 -5.75
N TYR A 114 -4.25 -5.41 -6.18
CA TYR A 114 -4.45 -4.66 -7.42
C TYR A 114 -3.73 -3.31 -7.39
N LYS A 115 -3.91 -2.53 -6.31
CA LYS A 115 -3.25 -1.23 -6.13
C LYS A 115 -1.72 -1.32 -6.03
N LEU A 116 -1.20 -2.37 -5.37
CA LEU A 116 0.24 -2.61 -5.33
C LEU A 116 0.82 -2.92 -6.72
N ILE A 117 0.12 -3.70 -7.55
CA ILE A 117 0.53 -3.96 -8.94
C ILE A 117 0.45 -2.67 -9.76
N GLU A 118 -0.61 -1.88 -9.65
CA GLU A 118 -0.68 -0.57 -10.31
C GLU A 118 0.50 0.33 -9.94
N LYS A 119 0.87 0.40 -8.64
CA LYS A 119 2.06 1.13 -8.21
C LYS A 119 3.36 0.53 -8.75
N MET A 120 3.47 -0.79 -8.89
CA MET A 120 4.64 -1.46 -9.47
C MET A 120 4.86 -1.08 -10.95
N LEU A 121 3.80 -0.75 -11.69
CA LEU A 121 3.85 -0.34 -13.10
C LEU A 121 4.25 1.14 -13.30
N ARG A 122 4.38 1.91 -12.23
CA ARG A 122 4.71 3.34 -12.27
C ARG A 122 6.16 3.57 -12.72
N ARG A 123 6.38 4.60 -13.55
CA ARG A 123 7.71 4.98 -14.08
C ARG A 123 8.72 5.23 -12.97
N GLU A 124 8.28 5.70 -11.82
CA GLU A 124 9.12 5.95 -10.65
C GLU A 124 9.72 4.65 -10.08
N VAL A 125 9.11 3.49 -10.34
CA VAL A 125 9.58 2.17 -9.84
C VAL A 125 10.53 1.49 -10.82
N TRP A 126 10.21 1.51 -12.12
CA TRP A 126 11.03 0.86 -13.17
C TRP A 126 11.94 1.82 -13.93
N GLY A 127 11.83 3.12 -13.65
CA GLY A 127 12.49 4.24 -14.29
C GLY A 127 13.99 4.05 -14.51
N TYR A 128 14.63 3.59 -13.44
CA TYR A 128 16.06 3.33 -13.34
C TYR A 128 16.59 2.47 -14.48
N TRP A 129 15.80 1.52 -14.95
CA TRP A 129 16.22 0.55 -15.95
C TRP A 129 16.69 1.18 -17.24
N TYR A 130 16.12 2.33 -17.61
CA TYR A 130 16.52 3.04 -18.82
C TYR A 130 18.02 3.40 -18.80
N LEU A 131 18.55 3.80 -17.64
CA LEU A 131 19.97 4.10 -17.50
C LEU A 131 20.78 2.83 -17.22
N THR A 132 20.30 1.95 -16.34
CA THR A 132 21.00 0.72 -15.96
C THR A 132 21.20 -0.25 -17.13
N SER A 133 20.24 -0.33 -18.05
CA SER A 133 20.30 -1.22 -19.24
C SER A 133 21.46 -0.92 -20.20
N GLN A 134 22.05 0.27 -20.12
CA GLN A 134 23.21 0.64 -20.94
C GLN A 134 24.49 -0.10 -20.51
N SER A 135 24.48 -0.70 -19.32
CA SER A 135 25.60 -1.37 -18.69
C SER A 135 26.82 -0.45 -18.52
N GLY A 136 27.96 -1.02 -18.14
CA GLY A 136 29.24 -0.32 -18.08
C GLY A 136 30.37 -1.32 -17.96
N ILE A 137 31.59 -0.88 -18.28
CA ILE A 137 32.77 -1.78 -18.37
C ILE A 137 33.08 -2.53 -17.07
N ARG A 138 32.64 -2.01 -15.91
CA ARG A 138 32.77 -2.70 -14.61
C ARG A 138 31.88 -3.93 -14.49
N ILE A 139 30.72 -3.93 -15.14
CA ILE A 139 29.71 -4.99 -15.08
C ILE A 139 29.81 -5.91 -16.31
N ASP A 140 30.21 -5.36 -17.45
CA ASP A 140 30.45 -6.09 -18.71
C ASP A 140 31.84 -5.69 -19.26
N PRO A 141 32.91 -6.42 -18.92
CA PRO A 141 34.27 -6.08 -19.32
C PRO A 141 34.52 -6.08 -20.82
N ASP A 142 33.71 -6.83 -21.59
CA ASP A 142 33.81 -6.90 -23.05
C ASP A 142 33.10 -5.74 -23.75
N LEU A 143 32.45 -4.85 -22.98
CA LEU A 143 31.71 -3.71 -23.48
C LEU A 143 32.63 -2.62 -24.03
N LYS A 144 32.63 -2.47 -25.37
CA LYS A 144 33.42 -1.45 -26.07
C LYS A 144 32.76 -0.07 -26.12
N GLU A 145 31.44 -0.03 -26.09
CA GLU A 145 30.61 1.18 -26.08
C GLU A 145 29.34 0.94 -25.25
N LEU A 146 28.74 2.00 -24.69
CA LEU A 146 27.48 1.87 -23.96
C LEU A 146 26.39 1.27 -24.85
N ARG A 147 25.61 0.34 -24.29
CA ARG A 147 24.49 -0.27 -25.01
C ARG A 147 23.40 0.77 -25.24
N LYS A 148 22.56 0.54 -26.26
CA LYS A 148 21.34 1.34 -26.42
C LYS A 148 20.39 1.08 -25.24
N PRO A 149 19.84 2.12 -24.61
CA PRO A 149 18.95 1.96 -23.46
C PRO A 149 17.65 1.27 -23.87
N TRP A 150 17.10 0.46 -22.96
CA TRP A 150 15.80 -0.16 -23.12
C TRP A 150 14.74 0.59 -22.33
N ALA A 151 13.74 1.13 -23.04
CA ALA A 151 12.60 1.80 -22.41
C ALA A 151 11.59 0.82 -21.82
N ASP A 152 11.45 -0.37 -22.41
CA ASP A 152 10.63 -1.43 -21.84
C ASP A 152 11.40 -2.15 -20.71
N PRO A 153 10.93 -2.08 -19.45
CA PRO A 153 11.62 -2.68 -18.32
C PRO A 153 11.49 -4.20 -18.27
N VAL A 154 10.68 -4.84 -19.11
CA VAL A 154 10.53 -6.30 -19.14
C VAL A 154 11.07 -6.96 -20.41
N CYS A 155 11.59 -6.19 -21.37
CA CYS A 155 12.05 -6.76 -22.63
C CYS A 155 13.30 -7.65 -22.48
N LYS A 156 14.23 -7.29 -21.60
CA LYS A 156 15.52 -8.00 -21.44
C LYS A 156 16.19 -7.71 -20.09
N GLU A 157 16.86 -8.72 -19.52
CA GLU A 157 17.80 -8.68 -18.36
C GLU A 157 17.28 -8.20 -16.99
N ASN A 158 16.22 -7.40 -16.92
CA ASN A 158 15.73 -6.80 -15.68
C ASN A 158 14.94 -7.77 -14.78
N ILE A 159 15.51 -8.94 -14.50
CA ILE A 159 14.81 -10.06 -13.86
C ILE A 159 14.30 -9.72 -12.46
N MET A 160 14.98 -8.82 -11.75
CA MET A 160 14.52 -8.40 -10.43
C MET A 160 13.20 -7.63 -10.53
N TYR A 161 13.05 -6.75 -11.52
CA TYR A 161 11.76 -6.09 -11.74
C TYR A 161 10.73 -7.04 -12.36
N SER A 162 11.07 -7.67 -13.49
CA SER A 162 10.12 -8.46 -14.28
C SER A 162 9.69 -9.73 -13.56
N GLY A 163 10.59 -10.38 -12.81
CA GLY A 163 10.28 -11.54 -11.99
C GLY A 163 9.36 -11.21 -10.82
N HIS A 164 9.59 -10.08 -10.13
CA HIS A 164 8.69 -9.62 -9.08
C HIS A 164 7.30 -9.27 -9.64
N LEU A 165 7.24 -8.53 -10.75
CA LEU A 165 5.97 -8.19 -11.40
C LEU A 165 5.20 -9.45 -11.82
N LEU A 166 5.88 -10.43 -12.44
CA LEU A 166 5.29 -11.70 -12.83
C LEU A 166 4.72 -12.47 -11.63
N LEU A 167 5.46 -12.56 -10.52
CA LEU A 167 4.97 -13.26 -9.35
C LEU A 167 3.79 -12.52 -8.69
N MET A 168 3.82 -11.18 -8.64
CA MET A 168 2.71 -10.38 -8.14
C MET A 168 1.42 -10.61 -8.96
N SER A 169 1.50 -10.54 -10.30
CA SER A 169 0.33 -10.77 -11.16
C SER A 169 -0.17 -12.22 -11.10
N SER A 170 0.75 -13.19 -11.07
CA SER A 170 0.40 -14.61 -10.95
C SER A 170 -0.30 -14.92 -9.63
N LEU A 171 0.17 -14.35 -8.51
CA LEU A 171 -0.49 -14.47 -7.21
C LEU A 171 -1.88 -13.84 -7.22
N PHE A 172 -2.03 -12.67 -7.84
CA PHE A 172 -3.32 -12.00 -7.97
C PHE A 172 -4.32 -12.88 -8.74
N LEU A 173 -3.91 -13.42 -9.89
CA LEU A 173 -4.72 -14.36 -10.67
C LEU A 173 -5.11 -15.58 -9.83
N MET A 174 -4.13 -16.24 -9.20
CA MET A 174 -4.35 -17.46 -8.43
C MET A 174 -5.28 -17.25 -7.23
N LEU A 175 -5.06 -16.19 -6.44
CA LEU A 175 -5.84 -15.93 -5.23
C LEU A 175 -7.25 -15.44 -5.54
N PHE A 176 -7.41 -14.62 -6.59
CA PHE A 176 -8.66 -13.92 -6.86
C PHE A 176 -9.42 -14.41 -8.10
N ASN A 177 -8.89 -15.42 -8.80
CA ASN A 177 -9.42 -15.92 -10.07
C ASN A 177 -9.78 -14.75 -11.01
N ASP A 178 -8.89 -13.77 -11.09
CA ASP A 178 -9.08 -12.52 -11.80
C ASP A 178 -7.91 -12.31 -12.77
N ASN A 179 -8.22 -12.39 -14.06
CA ASN A 179 -7.26 -12.29 -15.16
C ASN A 179 -7.08 -10.85 -15.66
N SER A 180 -7.40 -9.83 -14.84
CA SER A 180 -7.31 -8.42 -15.25
C SER A 180 -5.93 -8.04 -15.77
N PHE A 181 -4.85 -8.58 -15.19
CA PHE A 181 -3.47 -8.31 -15.61
C PHE A 181 -2.97 -9.19 -16.77
N ASP A 182 -3.73 -10.21 -17.18
CA ASP A 182 -3.39 -11.08 -18.33
C ASP A 182 -3.99 -10.56 -19.64
N LYS A 183 -4.92 -9.60 -19.55
CA LYS A 183 -5.56 -9.03 -20.73
C LYS A 183 -4.52 -8.28 -21.59
N PRO A 184 -4.68 -8.29 -22.92
CA PRO A 184 -3.86 -7.46 -23.79
C PRO A 184 -3.89 -6.00 -23.32
N ASN A 185 -2.72 -5.36 -23.25
CA ASN A 185 -2.55 -3.98 -22.80
C ASN A 185 -2.95 -3.71 -21.33
N ALA A 186 -3.05 -4.73 -20.48
CA ALA A 186 -3.25 -4.52 -19.04
C ALA A 186 -1.98 -4.08 -18.32
N ILE A 187 -0.82 -4.55 -18.81
CA ILE A 187 0.51 -4.16 -18.32
C ILE A 187 1.12 -3.26 -19.38
N VAL A 188 1.22 -1.97 -19.06
CA VAL A 188 1.77 -0.94 -19.95
C VAL A 188 2.78 -0.10 -19.17
N PHE A 189 3.91 0.19 -19.80
CA PHE A 189 5.00 0.99 -19.24
C PHE A 189 5.06 2.32 -19.99
N ASN A 190 4.44 3.35 -19.41
CA ASN A 190 4.41 4.72 -19.95
C ASN A 190 5.40 5.65 -19.25
#